data_AF-A0A348VEC7-F1
#
_entry.id   AF-A0A348VEC7-F1
#
_cell.length_a   1.000
_cell.length_b   1.000
_cell.length_c   1.000
_cell.angle_alpha   90.00
_cell.angle_beta   90.00
_cell.angle_gamma   90.00
#
_symmetry.space_group_name_H-M   'P 1'
#
loop_
_entity.id
_entity.type
_entity.pdbx_description
1 polymer ?
#
loop_
_entity_poly.entity_id
_entity_poly.type
_entity_poly.pdbx_seq_one_letter_code
_entity_poly.pdbx_strand_id
1 'polypeptide(L)' 'ELVQIPTIGIGAGPECDGQVLVLHDFMGLTKDRPPFAKAYFDLRAELKKAVSSYKNDVEQGVL' A
#
# COMPACT_ATOMS: atom_id res chain seq x y z
N GLU A 1 24.88 -10.73 -15.60
CA GLU A 1 24.93 -10.52 -14.13
C GLU A 1 26.34 -10.25 -13.67
N LEU A 2 26.50 -9.47 -12.58
CA LEU A 2 27.80 -9.04 -12.03
C LEU A 2 28.09 -9.60 -10.62
N VAL A 3 27.12 -10.21 -9.94
CA VAL A 3 27.24 -10.73 -8.56
C VAL A 3 26.51 -12.07 -8.42
N GLN A 4 27.02 -12.95 -7.54
CA GLN A 4 26.49 -14.30 -7.34
C GLN A 4 25.39 -14.40 -6.27
N ILE A 5 25.21 -13.37 -5.45
CA ILE A 5 24.17 -13.34 -4.41
C ILE A 5 22.84 -12.86 -4.99
N PRO A 6 21.68 -13.34 -4.48
CA PRO A 6 20.38 -12.83 -4.92
C PRO A 6 20.22 -11.33 -4.67
N THR A 7 19.58 -10.65 -5.61
CA THR A 7 19.28 -9.22 -5.59
C THR A 7 17.79 -8.97 -5.35
N ILE A 8 17.46 -8.02 -4.47
CA ILE A 8 16.08 -7.61 -4.21
C ILE A 8 15.90 -6.17 -4.67
N GLY A 9 15.04 -5.98 -5.67
CA GLY A 9 14.80 -4.68 -6.31
C GLY A 9 13.57 -3.94 -5.76
N ILE A 10 13.63 -2.61 -5.79
CA ILE A 10 12.46 -1.73 -5.67
C ILE A 10 12.58 -0.65 -6.74
N GLY A 11 11.74 -0.71 -7.77
CA GLY A 11 11.88 0.18 -8.93
C GLY A 11 13.14 -0.06 -9.78
N ALA A 12 13.78 -1.22 -9.64
CA ALA A 12 15.00 -1.60 -10.36
C ALA A 12 14.74 -2.41 -11.65
N GLY A 13 13.47 -2.56 -12.05
CA GLY A 13 13.07 -3.41 -13.17
C GLY A 13 12.93 -4.89 -12.80
N PRO A 14 12.57 -5.74 -13.79
CA PRO A 14 12.29 -7.16 -13.56
C PRO A 14 13.55 -8.04 -13.46
N GLU A 15 14.73 -7.49 -13.73
CA GLU A 15 15.99 -8.24 -13.78
C GLU A 15 16.57 -8.58 -12.38
N CYS A 16 15.93 -8.15 -11.29
CA CYS A 16 16.28 -8.59 -9.94
C CYS A 16 15.61 -9.93 -9.59
N ASP A 17 16.29 -10.77 -8.81
CA ASP A 17 15.82 -12.09 -8.38
C ASP A 17 14.55 -12.04 -7.52
N GLY A 18 14.35 -10.93 -6.82
CA GLY A 18 13.15 -10.66 -6.06
C GLY A 18 12.81 -9.18 -6.04
N GLN A 19 11.64 -8.87 -5.49
CA GLN A 19 11.13 -7.52 -5.41
C GLN A 19 10.67 -7.20 -3.98
N VAL A 20 10.84 -5.95 -3.59
CA VAL A 20 10.31 -5.40 -2.34
C VAL A 20 9.49 -4.16 -2.63
N LEU A 21 8.45 -3.94 -1.84
CA LEU A 21 7.59 -2.77 -1.91
C LEU A 21 7.22 -2.33 -0.49
N VAL A 22 7.08 -1.02 -0.27
CA VAL A 22 6.64 -0.50 1.02
C VAL A 22 5.18 -0.86 1.22
N LEU A 23 4.85 -1.45 2.38
CA LEU A 23 3.48 -1.90 2.68
C LEU A 23 2.45 -0.78 2.56
N HIS A 24 2.78 0.44 3.00
CA HIS A 24 1.88 1.60 2.90
C HIS A 24 1.56 1.99 1.45
N ASP A 25 2.52 1.86 0.53
CA ASP A 25 2.30 2.11 -0.89
C ASP A 25 1.42 1.01 -1.50
N PHE A 26 1.73 -0.24 -1.15
CA PHE A 26 0.95 -1.42 -1.55
C PHE A 26 -0.52 -1.31 -1.10
N MET A 27 -0.76 -0.80 0.11
CA MET A 27 -2.10 -0.62 0.67
C MET A 27 -2.81 0.67 0.19
N GLY A 28 -2.15 1.52 -0.59
CA GLY A 28 -2.73 2.79 -1.06
C GLY A 28 -2.89 3.85 0.04
N LEU A 29 -2.09 3.77 1.11
CA LEU A 29 -2.11 4.75 2.21
C LEU A 29 -1.23 5.96 1.94
N THR A 30 -0.20 5.82 1.09
CA THR A 30 0.69 6.91 0.70
C THR A 30 0.02 7.85 -0.30
N LYS A 31 0.06 9.17 -0.05
CA LYS A 31 -0.58 10.18 -0.92
C LYS A 31 0.18 10.36 -2.24
N ASP A 32 1.47 10.61 -2.14
CA ASP A 32 2.36 10.90 -3.27
C ASP A 32 3.34 9.72 -3.43
N ARG A 33 2.83 8.63 -4.00
CA ARG A 33 3.60 7.37 -4.12
C ARG A 33 4.65 7.45 -5.23
N PRO A 34 5.81 6.76 -5.08
CA PRO A 34 6.78 6.64 -6.16
C PRO A 34 6.16 6.02 -7.43
N PRO A 35 6.65 6.34 -8.63
CA PRO A 35 6.04 5.90 -9.89
C PRO A 35 6.07 4.37 -10.08
N PHE A 36 7.05 3.67 -9.49
CA PHE A 36 7.14 2.21 -9.51
C PHE A 36 6.20 1.54 -8.49
N ALA A 37 5.67 2.30 -7.53
CA ALA A 37 4.92 1.77 -6.41
C ALA A 37 3.43 1.65 -6.75
N LYS A 38 3.05 0.49 -7.29
CA LYS A 38 1.64 0.17 -7.56
C LYS A 38 0.88 -0.07 -6.25
N ALA A 39 -0.21 0.66 -6.05
CA ALA A 39 -1.18 0.37 -5.01
C ALA A 39 -2.07 -0.82 -5.45
N TYR A 40 -2.18 -1.83 -4.60
CA TYR A 40 -3.03 -3.00 -4.78
C TYR A 40 -4.33 -2.90 -4.00
N PHE A 41 -4.38 -2.02 -2.99
CA PHE A 41 -5.59 -1.68 -2.24
C PHE A 41 -5.79 -0.17 -2.24
N ASP A 42 -7.05 0.27 -2.08
CA ASP A 42 -7.39 1.64 -1.71
C ASP A 42 -7.87 1.66 -0.26
N LEU A 43 -6.97 1.28 0.65
CA LEU A 43 -7.29 1.21 2.07
C LEU A 43 -7.63 2.59 2.64
N ARG A 44 -7.16 3.66 2.02
CA ARG A 44 -7.54 5.02 2.40
C ARG A 44 -9.05 5.25 2.22
N ALA A 45 -9.63 4.85 1.09
CA ALA A 45 -11.06 4.97 0.87
C ALA A 45 -11.86 4.07 1.83
N GLU A 46 -11.41 2.83 2.02
CA GLU A 46 -12.05 1.87 2.93
C GLU A 46 -12.06 2.37 4.38
N LEU A 47 -10.92 2.88 4.89
CA LEU A 47 -10.83 3.45 6.23
C LEU A 47 -11.72 4.67 6.38
N LYS A 48 -11.78 5.56 5.38
CA LYS A 48 -12.69 6.72 5.42
C LYS A 48 -14.14 6.29 5.55
N LYS A 49 -14.55 5.25 4.81
CA LYS A 49 -15.89 4.69 4.89
C LYS A 49 -16.15 4.10 6.28
N ALA A 50 -15.23 3.28 6.77
CA ALA A 50 -15.35 2.64 8.08
C ALA A 50 -15.47 3.66 9.22
N VAL A 51 -14.60 4.68 9.23
CA VAL A 51 -14.64 5.75 10.23
C VAL A 51 -15.94 6.56 10.14
N SER A 52 -16.44 6.83 8.93
CA SER A 52 -17.71 7.53 8.75
C SER A 52 -18.90 6.70 9.23
N SER A 53 -18.90 5.39 8.97
CA SER A 53 -19.93 4.48 9.48
C SER A 53 -19.91 4.44 11.00
N TYR A 54 -18.74 4.21 11.60
CA TYR A 54 -18.56 4.20 13.05
C TYR A 54 -19.06 5.50 13.69
N LYS A 55 -18.72 6.64 13.11
CA LYS A 55 -19.21 7.94 13.56
C LYS A 55 -20.75 7.99 13.56
N ASN A 56 -21.38 7.58 12.46
CA ASN A 56 -22.84 7.58 12.35
C ASN A 56 -23.48 6.68 13.40
N ASP A 57 -22.91 5.49 13.63
CA ASP A 57 -23.44 4.53 14.61
C ASP A 57 -23.39 5.12 16.03
N VAL A 58 -22.31 5.81 16.38
CA VAL A 58 -22.18 6.54 17.66
C VAL A 58 -23.19 7.68 17.76
N GLU A 59 -23.36 8.50 16.71
CA GLU A 59 -24.30 9.62 16.70
C GLU A 59 -25.77 9.17 16.78
N GLN A 60 -26.09 7.99 16.23
CA GLN A 60 -27.42 7.39 16.28
C GLN A 60 -27.67 6.57 17.56
N GLY A 61 -26.65 6.35 18.38
CA GLY A 61 -26.76 5.54 19.60
C GLY A 61 -27.07 4.06 19.33
N VAL A 62 -26.64 3.54 18.17
CA VAL A 62 -26.83 2.13 17.77
C VAL A 62 -25.56 1.30 17.96
N LEU A 63 -24.56 1.89 18.61
CA LEU A 63 -23.29 1.27 18.98
C LEU A 63 -23.23 0.99 20.48
#